data_AF-A0A2G2A405-F1
#
_entry.id   AF-A0A2G2A405-F1
#
_cell.length_a   1.000
_cell.length_b   1.000
_cell.length_c   1.000
_cell.angle_alpha   90.00
_cell.angle_beta   90.00
_cell.angle_gamma   90.00
#
_symmetry.space_group_name_H-M   'P 1'
#
loop_
_entity.id
_entity.type
_entity.pdbx_description
1 polymer ?
#
loop_
_entity_poly.entity_id
_entity_poly.type
_entity_poly.pdbx_seq_one_letter_code
_entity_poly.pdbx_strand_id
1 'polypeptide(L)'
;MKYRQKYPSRLNIADRRSHCRYTHALIYCRGRLGTTLGIIDSAHTSAHTCFKNVSYRIARKGLRLFSQTTEYALRAMALISQVEGRATATEIAEQTRVPARYMSKVLQTLSEAGLVESQRGPTGGFWLTKSPEDISLLDVVDCIQPIERITKCPINLEEHCDELCPLHLELDDLAAIARKKLGSTSLASVMDQSIVPLGLTIKGKSAKTNKDKK
;
A
#
# COMPACT_ATOMS: atom_id res chain seq x y z
N MET A 1 -43.52 17.40 6.42
CA MET A 1 -42.64 16.21 6.59
C MET A 1 -41.19 16.69 6.63
N LYS A 2 -40.52 16.54 7.78
CA LYS A 2 -39.17 17.07 8.04
C LYS A 2 -38.13 15.97 7.82
N TYR A 3 -37.34 16.05 6.75
CA TYR A 3 -36.14 15.21 6.60
C TYR A 3 -35.02 15.81 7.44
N ARG A 4 -34.65 15.12 8.53
CA ARG A 4 -33.67 15.58 9.50
C ARG A 4 -32.27 15.21 9.01
N GLN A 5 -31.55 16.25 8.61
CA GLN A 5 -30.12 16.31 8.35
C GLN A 5 -29.32 15.67 9.51
N LYS A 6 -28.46 14.69 9.22
CA LYS A 6 -27.58 14.07 10.23
C LYS A 6 -26.26 13.59 9.59
N TYR A 7 -25.44 14.54 9.13
CA TYR A 7 -24.01 14.31 8.95
C TYR A 7 -23.27 15.17 9.98
N PRO A 8 -22.49 14.58 10.92
CA PRO A 8 -21.71 15.38 11.84
C PRO A 8 -20.60 16.12 11.11
N SER A 9 -20.58 17.43 11.33
CA SER A 9 -19.60 18.41 10.91
C SER A 9 -18.20 18.13 11.49
N ARG A 10 -17.18 18.28 10.64
CA ARG A 10 -15.81 18.74 10.95
C ARG A 10 -15.18 18.17 12.24
N LEU A 11 -14.37 17.13 12.10
CA LEU A 11 -13.34 16.84 13.11
C LEU A 11 -12.10 17.71 12.82
N ASN A 12 -11.80 18.56 13.80
CA ASN A 12 -10.68 19.49 13.85
C ASN A 12 -9.35 18.72 13.96
N ILE A 13 -8.35 19.08 13.16
CA ILE A 13 -7.06 18.37 13.01
C ILE A 13 -6.02 18.73 14.10
N ALA A 14 -6.41 19.46 15.14
CA ALA A 14 -5.49 19.98 16.13
C ALA A 14 -5.68 19.37 17.53
N ASP A 15 -5.58 18.03 17.68
CA ASP A 15 -5.22 17.44 18.99
C ASP A 15 -4.91 15.94 18.90
N ARG A 16 -3.68 15.56 18.52
CA ARG A 16 -3.16 14.20 18.73
C ARG A 16 -1.65 14.22 18.99
N ARG A 17 -1.27 14.78 20.13
CA ARG A 17 -0.08 14.32 20.87
C ARG A 17 -0.55 13.83 22.23
N SER A 18 0.02 12.71 22.66
CA SER A 18 -0.19 12.04 23.95
C SER A 18 -1.53 11.29 24.12
N HIS A 19 -1.46 9.96 24.03
CA HIS A 19 -2.02 8.99 24.99
C HIS A 19 -2.30 7.66 24.28
N CYS A 20 -1.26 6.82 24.21
CA CYS A 20 -1.41 5.39 24.05
C CYS A 20 -1.84 4.81 25.41
N ARG A 21 -3.09 4.33 25.55
CA ARG A 21 -3.46 3.33 26.57
C ARG A 21 -4.42 2.32 25.94
N TYR A 22 -3.83 1.19 25.59
CA TYR A 22 -4.52 -0.06 25.29
C TYR A 22 -5.26 -0.55 26.54
N THR A 23 -6.58 -0.60 26.50
CA THR A 23 -7.38 -1.52 27.30
C THR A 23 -8.46 -2.10 26.41
N HIS A 24 -8.43 -3.42 26.21
CA HIS A 24 -9.60 -4.29 26.18
C HIS A 24 -9.07 -5.73 26.08
N ALA A 25 -8.66 -6.23 27.25
CA ALA A 25 -8.44 -7.65 27.50
C ALA A 25 -9.71 -8.20 28.15
N LEU A 26 -10.39 -9.13 27.47
CA LEU A 26 -11.22 -10.14 28.13
C LEU A 26 -11.08 -11.44 27.33
N ILE A 27 -10.01 -12.19 27.63
CA ILE A 27 -9.96 -13.64 27.41
C ILE A 27 -9.64 -14.25 28.77
N TYR A 28 -10.61 -14.99 29.28
CA TYR A 28 -10.60 -15.75 30.52
C TYR A 28 -9.46 -16.79 30.48
N CYS A 29 -8.39 -16.59 31.26
CA CYS A 29 -7.37 -17.62 31.47
C CYS A 29 -7.49 -18.14 32.91
N ARG A 30 -8.16 -19.28 33.08
CA ARG A 30 -8.19 -20.04 34.33
C ARG A 30 -6.82 -20.74 34.49
N GLY A 31 -5.92 -20.13 35.26
CA GLY A 31 -4.63 -20.70 35.64
C GLY A 31 -4.46 -20.67 37.16
N ARG A 32 -4.30 -21.84 37.76
CA ARG A 32 -4.20 -22.12 39.20
C ARG A 32 -2.92 -21.51 39.79
N LEU A 33 -3.05 -20.73 40.86
CA LEU A 33 -1.95 -20.10 41.61
C LEU A 33 -1.07 -21.14 42.31
N GLY A 34 0.24 -20.96 42.21
CA GLY A 34 1.27 -21.54 43.07
C GLY A 34 2.33 -20.48 43.33
N THR A 35 2.44 -20.08 44.59
CA THR A 35 3.22 -18.99 45.18
C THR A 35 4.73 -19.17 45.12
N THR A 36 5.50 -18.09 44.90
CA THR A 36 6.53 -17.59 45.85
C THR A 36 7.19 -16.31 45.35
N LEU A 37 7.42 -15.41 46.31
CA LEU A 37 8.14 -14.13 46.22
C LEU A 37 9.61 -14.33 45.82
N GLY A 38 10.13 -13.47 44.96
CA GLY A 38 11.56 -13.32 44.69
C GLY A 38 11.86 -11.92 44.20
N ILE A 39 12.35 -11.07 45.09
CA ILE A 39 13.06 -9.83 44.74
C ILE A 39 14.43 -10.27 44.22
N ILE A 40 14.74 -9.93 42.97
CA ILE A 40 16.12 -9.98 42.46
C ILE A 40 16.40 -8.77 41.59
N ASP A 41 17.66 -8.40 41.68
CA ASP A 41 18.30 -7.16 41.34
C ASP A 41 18.41 -6.88 39.85
N SER A 42 18.82 -5.64 39.58
CA SER A 42 19.24 -5.11 38.29
C SER A 42 20.20 -6.05 37.52
N ALA A 43 19.77 -6.53 36.36
CA ALA A 43 20.66 -7.09 35.35
C ALA A 43 20.14 -6.81 33.94
N HIS A 44 20.91 -5.99 33.21
CA HIS A 44 20.92 -5.90 31.76
C HIS A 44 20.97 -7.32 31.14
N THR A 45 19.87 -7.83 30.58
CA THR A 45 19.95 -8.92 29.59
C THR A 45 18.73 -8.92 28.66
N SER A 46 18.97 -8.53 27.41
CA SER A 46 18.25 -8.88 26.17
C SER A 46 16.72 -9.13 26.20
N ALA A 47 15.97 -8.17 25.65
CA ALA A 47 14.71 -8.45 24.95
C ALA A 47 14.81 -8.16 23.45
N HIS A 48 15.99 -8.41 22.86
CA HIS A 48 16.06 -8.81 21.45
C HIS A 48 15.58 -10.26 21.37
N THR A 49 14.29 -10.47 21.10
CA THR A 49 13.71 -11.64 20.40
C THR A 49 12.21 -11.72 20.66
N CYS A 50 11.41 -10.90 19.98
CA CYS A 50 10.01 -11.24 19.70
C CYS A 50 9.70 -10.95 18.22
N PHE A 51 10.55 -11.47 17.35
CA PHE A 51 10.33 -11.44 15.90
C PHE A 51 10.57 -12.83 15.32
N LYS A 52 9.95 -13.85 15.90
CA LYS A 52 9.84 -15.17 15.28
C LYS A 52 8.43 -15.69 15.49
N ASN A 53 7.81 -16.04 14.37
CA ASN A 53 6.53 -16.76 14.24
C ASN A 53 5.25 -15.91 14.27
N VAL A 54 5.16 -14.94 13.34
CA VAL A 54 3.85 -14.56 12.81
C VAL A 54 3.44 -15.61 11.77
N SER A 55 2.84 -16.69 12.26
CA SER A 55 2.10 -17.64 11.42
C SER A 55 0.99 -16.88 10.71
N TYR A 56 1.17 -16.65 9.41
CA TYR A 56 0.27 -15.89 8.57
C TYR A 56 -1.02 -16.68 8.32
N ARG A 57 -2.00 -16.55 9.22
CA ARG A 57 -3.39 -16.93 8.93
C ARG A 57 -4.03 -15.82 8.09
N ILE A 58 -3.87 -15.87 6.77
CA ILE A 58 -4.83 -15.18 5.89
C ILE A 58 -6.12 -15.97 5.90
N ALA A 59 -7.21 -15.33 6.34
CA ALA A 59 -8.50 -15.43 5.66
C ALA A 59 -9.50 -14.50 6.34
N ARG A 60 -9.38 -13.19 6.08
CA ARG A 60 -10.57 -12.35 5.96
C ARG A 60 -10.62 -11.93 4.51
N LYS A 61 -11.38 -12.66 3.68
CA LYS A 61 -11.80 -12.18 2.36
C LYS A 61 -12.78 -11.01 2.61
N GLY A 62 -12.26 -9.85 2.98
CA GLY A 62 -13.00 -8.60 2.92
C GLY A 62 -13.19 -8.20 1.46
N LEU A 63 -14.24 -7.42 1.17
CA LEU A 63 -14.37 -6.74 -0.12
C LEU A 63 -13.13 -5.87 -0.35
N ARG A 64 -12.41 -6.15 -1.43
CA ARG A 64 -11.28 -5.33 -1.89
C ARG A 64 -11.79 -4.41 -2.98
N LEU A 65 -11.54 -3.11 -2.83
CA LEU A 65 -11.89 -2.11 -3.84
C LEU A 65 -11.09 -2.33 -5.14
N PHE A 66 -9.84 -2.79 -5.02
CA PHE A 66 -8.96 -3.06 -6.15
C PHE A 66 -8.62 -4.54 -6.24
N SER A 67 -8.25 -4.98 -7.44
CA SER A 67 -7.72 -6.31 -7.68
C SER A 67 -6.46 -6.54 -6.85
N GLN A 68 -6.21 -7.80 -6.52
CA GLN A 68 -5.00 -8.20 -5.80
C GLN A 68 -3.73 -7.84 -6.60
N THR A 69 -3.81 -7.86 -7.93
CA THR A 69 -2.73 -7.44 -8.84
C THR A 69 -2.39 -5.96 -8.66
N THR A 70 -3.42 -5.10 -8.56
CA THR A 70 -3.24 -3.67 -8.31
C THR A 70 -2.56 -3.42 -6.96
N GLU A 71 -2.98 -4.12 -5.90
CA GLU A 71 -2.31 -4.03 -4.60
C GLU A 71 -0.83 -4.44 -4.66
N TYR A 72 -0.51 -5.48 -5.44
CA TYR A 72 0.87 -5.93 -5.60
C TYR A 72 1.73 -4.94 -6.36
N ALA A 73 1.18 -4.32 -7.40
CA ALA A 73 1.86 -3.27 -8.13
C ALA A 73 2.12 -2.03 -7.27
N LEU A 74 1.12 -1.58 -6.50
CA LEU A 74 1.27 -0.47 -5.57
C LEU A 74 2.39 -0.73 -4.55
N ARG A 75 2.46 -1.96 -4.00
CA ARG A 75 3.54 -2.37 -3.08
C ARG A 75 4.89 -2.44 -3.78
N ALA A 76 4.94 -2.94 -5.01
CA ALA A 76 6.18 -3.00 -5.79
C ALA A 76 6.72 -1.59 -6.08
N MET A 77 5.86 -0.68 -6.56
CA MET A 77 6.21 0.71 -6.83
C MET A 77 6.71 1.42 -5.56
N ALA A 78 5.99 1.28 -4.45
CA ALA A 78 6.40 1.84 -3.15
C ALA A 78 7.73 1.29 -2.63
N LEU A 79 8.06 0.04 -2.96
CA LEU A 79 9.37 -0.53 -2.62
C LEU A 79 10.46 0.01 -3.53
N ILE A 80 10.23 0.03 -4.84
CA ILE A 80 11.21 0.51 -5.83
C ILE A 80 11.53 1.99 -5.59
N SER A 81 10.57 2.80 -5.17
CA SER A 81 10.78 4.21 -4.83
C SER A 81 11.72 4.45 -3.65
N GLN A 82 11.96 3.43 -2.82
CA GLN A 82 12.86 3.51 -1.67
C GLN A 82 14.25 2.94 -1.95
N VAL A 83 14.47 2.36 -3.13
CA VAL A 83 15.75 1.73 -3.47
C VAL A 83 16.65 2.75 -4.14
N GLU A 84 17.81 2.99 -3.53
CA GLU A 84 18.92 3.67 -4.20
C GLU A 84 19.49 2.76 -5.29
N GLY A 85 19.10 3.00 -6.55
CA GLY A 85 19.56 2.23 -7.71
C GLY A 85 18.50 1.28 -8.24
N ARG A 86 18.76 -0.03 -8.17
CA ARG A 86 17.96 -1.06 -8.88
C ARG A 86 17.62 -2.23 -7.98
N ALA A 87 16.41 -2.76 -8.16
CA ALA A 87 15.92 -3.94 -7.46
C ALA A 87 15.59 -5.06 -8.43
N THR A 88 16.05 -6.28 -8.15
CA THR A 88 15.69 -7.46 -8.96
C THR A 88 14.24 -7.87 -8.70
N ALA A 89 13.62 -8.53 -9.68
CA ALA A 89 12.27 -9.08 -9.52
C ALA A 89 12.16 -10.03 -8.31
N THR A 90 13.23 -10.78 -8.01
CA THR A 90 13.30 -11.68 -6.85
C THR A 90 13.30 -10.91 -5.53
N GLU A 91 14.11 -9.86 -5.40
CA GLU A 91 14.13 -9.01 -4.19
C GLU A 91 12.77 -8.35 -3.97
N ILE A 92 12.14 -7.84 -5.04
CA ILE A 92 10.80 -7.23 -4.97
C ILE A 92 9.76 -8.26 -4.55
N ALA A 93 9.79 -9.46 -5.13
CA ALA A 93 8.88 -10.55 -4.81
C ALA A 93 8.97 -10.99 -3.34
N GLU A 94 10.20 -11.14 -2.82
CA GLU A 94 10.45 -11.53 -1.44
C GLU A 94 9.90 -10.50 -0.45
N GLN A 95 10.23 -9.23 -0.65
CA GLN A 95 9.80 -8.14 0.24
C GLN A 95 8.28 -7.94 0.21
N THR A 96 7.66 -8.04 -0.97
CA THR A 96 6.21 -7.89 -1.12
C THR A 96 5.42 -9.16 -0.76
N ARG A 97 6.12 -10.27 -0.50
CA ARG A 97 5.56 -11.62 -0.24
C ARG A 97 4.64 -12.10 -1.36
N VAL A 98 5.06 -11.86 -2.60
CA VAL A 98 4.36 -12.27 -3.82
C VAL A 98 5.21 -13.35 -4.50
N PRO A 99 4.62 -14.43 -5.04
CA PRO A 99 5.38 -15.42 -5.78
C PRO A 99 6.19 -14.78 -6.92
N ALA A 100 7.49 -15.09 -7.03
CA ALA A 100 8.41 -14.41 -7.94
C ALA A 100 7.96 -14.41 -9.40
N ARG A 101 7.40 -15.54 -9.89
CA ARG A 101 6.84 -15.63 -11.23
C ARG A 101 5.67 -14.67 -11.46
N TYR A 102 4.83 -14.47 -10.45
CA TYR A 102 3.71 -13.55 -10.53
C TYR A 102 4.19 -12.10 -10.47
N MET A 103 5.09 -11.78 -9.55
CA MET A 103 5.67 -10.44 -9.46
C MET A 103 6.39 -10.03 -10.75
N SER A 104 7.08 -10.96 -11.41
CA SER A 104 7.72 -10.70 -12.70
C SER A 104 6.71 -10.25 -13.78
N LYS A 105 5.50 -10.83 -13.80
CA LYS A 105 4.43 -10.40 -14.70
C LYS A 105 3.92 -9.01 -14.36
N VAL A 106 3.72 -8.72 -13.07
CA VAL A 106 3.30 -7.40 -12.61
C VAL A 106 4.32 -6.33 -13.00
N LEU A 107 5.61 -6.60 -12.78
CA LEU A 107 6.70 -5.69 -13.16
C LEU A 107 6.80 -5.49 -14.67
N GLN A 108 6.51 -6.53 -15.46
CA GLN A 108 6.43 -6.41 -16.91
C GLN A 108 5.32 -5.43 -17.32
N THR A 109 4.10 -5.57 -16.77
CA THR A 109 2.99 -4.66 -17.05
C THR A 109 3.32 -3.21 -16.67
N LEU A 110 3.97 -3.00 -15.52
CA LEU A 110 4.45 -1.68 -15.10
C LEU A 110 5.52 -1.10 -16.05
N SER A 111 6.37 -1.96 -16.60
CA SER A 111 7.41 -1.55 -17.55
C SER A 111 6.82 -1.19 -18.92
N GLU A 112 5.85 -1.98 -19.40
CA GLU A 112 5.10 -1.69 -20.63
C GLU A 112 4.31 -0.37 -20.52
N ALA A 113 3.85 -0.02 -19.33
CA ALA A 113 3.21 1.27 -19.04
C ALA A 113 4.22 2.43 -18.84
N GLY A 114 5.52 2.18 -18.91
CA GLY A 114 6.55 3.22 -18.76
C GLY A 114 6.66 3.79 -17.33
N LEU A 115 6.24 3.04 -16.31
CA LEU A 115 6.39 3.43 -14.90
C LEU A 115 7.71 2.95 -14.29
N VAL A 116 8.26 1.86 -14.84
CA VAL A 116 9.55 1.32 -14.46
C VAL A 116 10.37 0.96 -15.69
N GLU A 117 11.68 1.15 -15.59
CA GLU A 117 12.64 0.58 -16.54
C GLU A 117 13.15 -0.76 -16.02
N SER A 118 13.66 -1.58 -16.94
CA SER A 118 14.27 -2.87 -16.57
C SER A 118 15.58 -3.12 -17.33
N GLN A 119 16.55 -3.69 -16.63
CA GLN A 119 17.79 -4.19 -17.25
C GLN A 119 18.01 -5.65 -16.86
N ARG A 120 18.41 -6.48 -17.83
CA ARG A 120 18.81 -7.87 -17.61
C ARG A 120 20.27 -7.98 -17.20
N GLY A 121 20.62 -9.10 -16.57
CA GLY A 121 21.99 -9.47 -16.21
C GLY A 121 22.28 -9.36 -14.70
N PRO A 122 23.52 -9.70 -14.27
CA PRO A 122 23.89 -9.75 -12.84
C PRO A 122 23.77 -8.42 -12.10
N THR A 123 23.91 -7.30 -12.82
CA THR A 123 23.75 -5.92 -12.35
C THR A 123 22.43 -5.30 -12.80
N GLY A 124 21.52 -6.14 -13.30
CA GLY A 124 20.19 -5.76 -13.74
C GLY A 124 19.21 -5.55 -12.60
N GLY A 125 17.98 -5.20 -12.95
CA GLY A 125 16.91 -4.90 -12.02
C GLY A 125 15.93 -3.89 -12.60
N PHE A 126 15.00 -3.46 -11.76
CA PHE A 126 13.97 -2.47 -12.03
C PHE A 126 14.24 -1.19 -11.25
N TRP A 127 13.92 -0.05 -11.85
CA TRP A 127 13.95 1.27 -11.23
C TRP A 127 12.85 2.15 -11.82
N LEU A 128 12.47 3.23 -11.11
CA LEU A 128 11.43 4.15 -11.60
C LEU A 128 11.90 4.92 -12.82
N THR A 129 11.00 5.16 -13.78
CA THR A 129 11.27 6.01 -14.95
C THR A 129 11.29 7.50 -14.61
N LYS A 130 10.59 7.89 -13.53
CA LYS A 130 10.44 9.27 -13.06
C LYS A 130 10.63 9.35 -11.55
N SER A 131 10.72 10.57 -11.03
CA SER A 131 10.77 10.81 -9.60
C SER A 131 9.48 10.31 -8.91
N PRO A 132 9.53 9.77 -7.67
CA PRO A 132 8.33 9.33 -6.94
C PRO A 132 7.27 10.42 -6.75
N GLU A 133 7.65 11.69 -6.81
CA GLU A 133 6.77 12.86 -6.73
C GLU A 133 5.93 13.03 -8.00
N ASP A 134 6.45 12.60 -9.15
CA ASP A 134 5.84 12.73 -10.48
C ASP A 134 5.00 11.51 -10.88
N ILE A 135 4.96 10.48 -10.03
CA ILE A 135 4.18 9.26 -10.24
C ILE A 135 3.01 9.27 -9.26
N SER A 136 1.79 9.39 -9.78
CA SER A 136 0.58 9.31 -8.98
C SER A 136 0.17 7.86 -8.71
N LEU A 137 -0.64 7.65 -7.67
CA LEU A 137 -1.27 6.35 -7.45
C LEU A 137 -2.23 5.98 -8.58
N LEU A 138 -2.83 6.98 -9.25
CA LEU A 138 -3.71 6.75 -10.39
C LEU A 138 -2.94 6.13 -11.55
N ASP A 139 -1.71 6.55 -11.81
CA ASP A 139 -0.90 5.99 -12.91
C ASP A 139 -0.67 4.48 -12.73
N VAL A 140 -0.41 4.06 -11.48
CA VAL A 140 -0.22 2.64 -11.14
C VAL A 140 -1.53 1.85 -11.22
N VAL A 141 -2.64 2.45 -10.77
CA VAL A 141 -3.97 1.81 -10.81
C VAL A 141 -4.47 1.68 -12.25
N ASP A 142 -4.43 2.75 -13.04
CA ASP A 142 -4.93 2.78 -14.42
C ASP A 142 -4.12 1.85 -15.34
N CYS A 143 -2.86 1.56 -15.01
CA CYS A 143 -2.04 0.57 -15.72
C CYS A 143 -2.60 -0.88 -15.63
N ILE A 144 -3.31 -1.22 -14.55
CA ILE A 144 -3.73 -2.61 -14.26
C ILE A 144 -5.24 -2.77 -14.23
N GLN A 145 -5.93 -1.83 -13.59
CA GLN A 145 -7.37 -1.79 -13.44
C GLN A 145 -7.83 -0.34 -13.70
N PRO A 146 -7.97 0.05 -14.99
CA PRO A 146 -8.47 1.36 -15.36
C PRO A 146 -9.76 1.72 -14.65
N ILE A 147 -9.80 2.92 -14.05
CA ILE A 147 -11.03 3.48 -13.51
C ILE A 147 -11.67 4.32 -14.61
N GLU A 148 -12.59 3.73 -15.37
CA GLU A 148 -13.26 4.41 -16.48
C GLU A 148 -14.41 5.30 -15.99
N ARG A 149 -14.59 6.44 -16.67
CA ARG A 149 -15.76 7.31 -16.49
C ARG A 149 -16.88 6.80 -17.38
N ILE A 150 -18.11 6.83 -16.86
CA ILE A 150 -19.29 6.37 -17.57
C ILE A 150 -19.82 7.55 -18.37
N THR A 151 -19.78 7.45 -19.69
CA THR A 151 -20.28 8.52 -20.59
C THR A 151 -21.65 8.19 -21.17
N LYS A 152 -22.08 6.93 -21.10
CA LYS A 152 -23.37 6.44 -21.59
C LYS A 152 -23.93 5.35 -20.68
N CYS A 153 -25.26 5.29 -20.55
CA CYS A 153 -25.91 4.26 -19.76
C CYS A 153 -25.74 2.87 -20.41
N PRO A 154 -25.23 1.85 -19.71
CA PRO A 154 -25.01 0.51 -20.26
C PRO A 154 -26.30 -0.29 -20.52
N ILE A 155 -27.45 0.18 -20.03
CA ILE A 155 -28.73 -0.55 -20.12
C ILE A 155 -29.32 -0.46 -21.54
N ASN A 156 -28.80 0.42 -22.40
CA ASN A 156 -29.15 0.56 -23.83
C ASN A 156 -30.67 0.57 -24.10
N LEU A 157 -31.42 1.27 -23.25
CA LEU A 157 -32.84 1.55 -23.43
C LEU A 157 -33.01 2.85 -24.22
N GLU A 158 -34.09 2.96 -24.99
CA GLU A 158 -34.44 4.17 -25.75
C GLU A 158 -34.69 5.39 -24.86
N GLU A 159 -35.01 5.20 -23.59
CA GLU A 159 -35.16 6.31 -22.63
C GLU A 159 -33.80 6.86 -22.13
N HIS A 160 -32.69 6.22 -22.52
CA HIS A 160 -31.34 6.50 -22.05
C HIS A 160 -30.39 6.90 -23.20
N CYS A 161 -30.92 7.47 -24.28
CA CYS A 161 -30.19 7.71 -25.52
C CYS A 161 -28.96 8.62 -25.37
N ASP A 162 -29.05 9.67 -24.54
CA ASP A 162 -28.03 10.73 -24.51
C ASP A 162 -27.54 11.15 -23.10
N GLU A 163 -28.19 10.68 -22.03
CA GLU A 163 -27.84 11.05 -20.65
C GLU A 163 -27.68 9.84 -19.74
N LEU A 164 -26.83 9.97 -18.71
CA LEU A 164 -26.71 8.97 -17.66
C LEU A 164 -27.99 8.95 -16.82
N CYS A 165 -28.51 7.76 -16.53
CA CYS A 165 -29.58 7.66 -15.55
C CYS A 165 -29.07 7.97 -14.14
N PRO A 166 -29.96 8.28 -13.17
CA PRO A 166 -29.56 8.68 -11.82
C PRO A 166 -28.59 7.71 -11.14
N LEU A 167 -28.72 6.40 -11.41
CA LEU A 167 -27.80 5.39 -10.89
C LEU A 167 -26.38 5.53 -11.50
N HIS A 168 -26.28 5.61 -12.82
CA HIS A 168 -24.97 5.67 -13.48
C HIS A 168 -24.30 7.04 -13.30
N LEU A 169 -25.08 8.10 -13.09
CA LEU A 169 -24.57 9.40 -12.66
C LEU A 169 -23.85 9.28 -11.30
N GLU A 170 -24.49 8.66 -10.31
CA GLU A 170 -23.88 8.46 -8.99
C GLU A 170 -22.62 7.58 -9.06
N LEU A 171 -22.63 6.53 -9.87
CA LEU A 171 -21.46 5.68 -10.06
C LEU A 171 -20.31 6.42 -10.76
N ASP A 172 -20.63 7.26 -11.74
CA ASP A 172 -19.66 8.09 -12.44
C ASP A 172 -19.04 9.16 -11.52
N ASP A 173 -19.83 9.75 -10.63
CA ASP A 173 -19.35 10.67 -9.59
C ASP A 173 -18.38 9.98 -8.63
N LEU A 174 -18.68 8.75 -8.21
CA LEU A 174 -17.76 7.95 -7.39
C LEU A 174 -16.44 7.66 -8.13
N ALA A 175 -16.51 7.31 -9.42
CA ALA A 175 -15.33 7.12 -10.25
C ALA A 175 -14.51 8.42 -10.37
N ALA A 176 -15.17 9.57 -10.55
CA ALA A 176 -14.52 10.88 -10.59
C ALA A 176 -13.78 11.20 -9.29
N ILE A 177 -14.41 10.95 -8.14
CA ILE A 177 -13.82 11.16 -6.81
C ILE A 177 -12.60 10.25 -6.63
N ALA A 178 -12.73 8.96 -6.97
CA ALA A 178 -11.64 7.99 -6.86
C ALA A 178 -10.43 8.42 -7.71
N ARG A 179 -10.67 8.73 -9.00
CA ARG A 179 -9.63 9.23 -9.91
C ARG A 179 -8.96 10.48 -9.38
N LYS A 180 -9.74 11.47 -8.95
CA LYS A 180 -9.21 12.72 -8.40
C LYS A 180 -8.32 12.47 -7.18
N LYS A 181 -8.76 11.62 -6.25
CA LYS A 181 -8.01 11.33 -5.03
C LYS A 181 -6.72 10.55 -5.31
N LEU A 182 -6.77 9.57 -6.20
CA LEU A 182 -5.60 8.79 -6.60
C LEU A 182 -4.61 9.64 -7.41
N GLY A 183 -5.11 10.49 -8.31
CA GLY A 183 -4.29 11.34 -9.17
C GLY A 183 -3.61 12.48 -8.40
N SER A 184 -4.21 12.96 -7.31
CA SER A 184 -3.59 13.98 -6.45
C SER A 184 -2.62 13.40 -5.41
N THR A 185 -2.46 12.08 -5.34
CA THR A 185 -1.61 11.42 -4.35
C THR A 185 -0.40 10.82 -5.07
N SER A 186 0.77 11.40 -4.86
CA SER A 186 2.03 10.88 -5.42
C SER A 186 2.56 9.69 -4.62
N LEU A 187 3.43 8.91 -5.24
CA LEU A 187 4.11 7.78 -4.59
C LEU A 187 4.96 8.26 -3.40
N ALA A 188 5.64 9.40 -3.56
CA ALA A 188 6.37 10.08 -2.47
C ALA A 188 5.47 10.39 -1.27
N SER A 189 4.28 10.97 -1.52
CA SER A 189 3.34 11.34 -0.46
C SER A 189 2.88 10.15 0.38
N VAL A 190 2.83 8.94 -0.19
CA VAL A 190 2.46 7.73 0.55
C VAL A 190 3.58 7.28 1.47
N MET A 191 4.85 7.50 1.08
CA MET A 191 6.01 7.12 1.89
C MET A 191 6.16 8.04 3.11
N ASP A 192 5.96 9.34 2.92
CA ASP A 192 6.11 10.34 3.98
C ASP A 192 5.03 10.26 5.08
N GLN A 193 3.84 9.77 4.74
CA GLN A 193 2.68 9.75 5.64
C GLN A 193 2.58 8.49 6.51
N SER A 194 3.55 7.57 6.46
CA SER A 194 3.42 6.27 7.12
C SER A 194 3.72 6.34 8.64
N ILE A 195 2.66 6.27 9.46
CA ILE A 195 2.75 6.10 10.93
C ILE A 195 3.26 4.70 11.28
N VAL A 196 3.05 3.73 10.38
CA VAL A 196 3.60 2.38 10.42
C VAL A 196 4.36 2.18 9.10
N PRO A 197 5.66 1.87 9.13
CA PRO A 197 6.42 1.65 7.91
C PRO A 197 5.80 0.49 7.13
N LEU A 198 5.79 0.57 5.80
CA LEU A 198 5.28 -0.50 4.93
C LEU A 198 6.02 -1.85 5.14
N GLY A 199 7.15 -1.83 5.85
CA GLY A 199 7.95 -3.01 6.15
C GLY A 199 8.58 -3.63 4.91
N LEU A 200 8.74 -2.81 3.85
CA LEU A 200 9.36 -3.16 2.58
C LEU A 200 10.74 -2.51 2.57
N THR A 201 11.80 -3.30 2.70
CA THR A 201 13.18 -2.75 2.66
C THR A 201 14.09 -3.73 1.97
N ILE A 202 14.66 -3.33 0.84
CA ILE A 202 15.74 -4.08 0.22
C ILE A 202 17.04 -3.60 0.88
N LYS A 203 17.80 -4.53 1.48
CA LYS A 203 19.12 -4.20 2.03
C LYS A 203 20.01 -3.72 0.88
N GLY A 204 20.42 -2.46 0.94
CA GLY A 204 21.12 -1.78 -0.15
C GLY A 204 22.40 -2.47 -0.59
N LYS A 205 22.54 -2.66 -1.90
CA LYS A 205 23.86 -2.66 -2.56
C LYS A 205 24.29 -1.20 -2.63
N SER A 206 25.12 -0.76 -1.68
CA SER A 206 25.77 0.56 -1.75
C SER A 206 26.47 0.69 -3.12
N ALA A 207 26.13 1.74 -3.86
CA ALA A 207 26.89 2.13 -5.05
C ALA A 207 28.32 2.43 -4.61
N LYS A 208 29.30 1.66 -5.09
CA LYS A 208 30.70 2.10 -5.06
C LYS A 208 30.78 3.34 -5.94
N THR A 209 30.80 4.52 -5.32
CA THR A 209 31.35 5.71 -5.95
C THR A 209 32.81 5.40 -6.27
N ASN A 210 33.12 5.27 -7.55
CA ASN A 210 34.51 5.16 -7.99
C ASN A 210 35.15 6.54 -7.82
N LYS A 211 35.79 6.72 -6.66
CA LYS A 211 36.75 7.78 -6.41
C LYS A 211 37.96 7.56 -7.34
N ASP A 212 38.37 8.64 -8.00
CA ASP A 212 39.71 8.88 -8.51
C ASP A 212 40.25 7.92 -9.58
N LYS A 213 40.14 8.34 -10.85
CA LYS A 213 41.15 8.08 -11.89
C LYS A 213 40.92 9.01 -13.10
N LYS A 214 41.45 10.23 -13.03
CA LYS A 214 42.51 10.75 -13.91
C LYS A 214 42.85 12.18 -13.53
#